data_AF-A0A9E7GQR7-F1
#
_entry.id   AF-A0A9E7GQR7-F1
#
_cell.length_a   1.000
_cell.length_b   1.000
_cell.length_c   1.000
_cell.angle_alpha   90.00
_cell.angle_beta   90.00
_cell.angle_gamma   90.00
#
_symmetry.space_group_name_H-M   'P 1'
#
loop_
_entity.id
_entity.type
_entity.pdbx_description
1 polymer ?
#
loop_
_entity_poly.entity_id
_entity_poly.type
_entity_poly.pdbx_seq_one_letter_code
_entity_poly.pdbx_strand_id
1 'polypeptide(L)' 'MKERAAELMEQVRSMFKDTTDILQTQDLVDSIQLLGLDYHFEKEISGALNYIHDVHIDDDGLYDTAL' A
#
# COMPACT_ATOMS: atom_id res chain seq x y z
N MET A 1 23.26 12.47 -1.63
CA MET A 1 22.10 12.29 -0.73
C MET A 1 20.77 12.20 -1.47
N LYS A 2 20.48 13.09 -2.45
CA LYS A 2 19.20 13.05 -3.18
C LYS A 2 19.02 11.79 -4.07
N GLU A 3 20.09 11.27 -4.64
CA GLU A 3 20.08 10.09 -5.51
C GLU A 3 19.65 8.83 -4.76
N ARG A 4 20.26 8.54 -3.60
CA ARG A 4 19.87 7.42 -2.74
C ARG A 4 18.42 7.49 -2.25
N ALA A 5 17.90 8.68 -2.01
CA ALA A 5 16.50 8.86 -1.63
C ALA A 5 15.56 8.49 -2.81
N ALA A 6 15.89 8.90 -4.03
CA ALA A 6 15.13 8.54 -5.22
C ALA A 6 15.16 7.03 -5.50
N GLU A 7 16.32 6.39 -5.35
CA GLU A 7 16.47 4.94 -5.48
C GLU A 7 15.62 4.16 -4.46
N LEU A 8 15.56 4.64 -3.22
CA LEU A 8 14.73 4.03 -2.17
C LEU A 8 13.24 4.23 -2.47
N MET A 9 12.85 5.41 -2.97
CA MET A 9 11.46 5.65 -3.36
C MET A 9 11.02 4.75 -4.52
N GLU A 10 11.89 4.50 -5.51
CA GLU A 10 11.60 3.55 -6.58
C GLU A 10 11.45 2.11 -6.07
N GLN A 11 12.28 1.70 -5.10
CA GLN A 11 12.15 0.38 -4.47
C GLN A 11 10.80 0.23 -3.77
N VAL A 12 10.37 1.24 -3.01
CA VAL A 12 9.04 1.24 -2.36
C VAL A 12 7.92 1.14 -3.40
N ARG A 13 8.03 1.84 -4.55
CA ARG A 13 7.07 1.69 -5.66
C ARG A 13 7.06 0.28 -6.28
N SER A 14 8.20 -0.40 -6.33
CA SER A 14 8.24 -1.80 -6.78
C SER A 14 7.52 -2.71 -5.78
N MET A 15 7.71 -2.48 -4.48
CA MET A 15 7.04 -3.28 -3.44
C MET A 15 5.52 -3.23 -3.57
N PHE A 16 4.93 -2.08 -3.93
CA PHE A 16 3.49 -1.99 -4.23
C PHE A 16 3.02 -2.83 -5.42
N LYS A 17 3.90 -3.13 -6.39
CA LYS A 17 3.56 -3.94 -7.58
C LYS A 17 3.81 -5.42 -7.36
N ASP A 18 4.82 -5.74 -6.55
CA ASP A 18 5.26 -7.11 -6.31
C ASP A 18 4.42 -7.77 -5.20
N THR A 19 3.80 -6.98 -4.33
CA THR A 19 2.95 -7.48 -3.24
C THR A 19 1.56 -7.82 -3.76
N THR A 20 1.22 -9.11 -3.75
CA THR A 20 -0.12 -9.61 -4.08
C THR A 20 -0.92 -10.02 -2.83
N ASP A 21 -0.28 -9.99 -1.66
CA ASP A 21 -0.88 -10.32 -0.38
C ASP A 21 -1.50 -9.07 0.26
N ILE A 22 -2.78 -9.16 0.66
CA ILE A 22 -3.53 -8.04 1.22
C ILE A 22 -2.94 -7.55 2.54
N LEU A 23 -2.54 -8.46 3.44
CA LEU A 23 -1.98 -8.09 4.74
C LEU A 23 -0.64 -7.38 4.57
N GLN A 24 0.21 -7.88 3.68
CA GLN A 24 1.49 -7.23 3.37
C GLN A 24 1.29 -5.86 2.71
N THR A 25 0.23 -5.70 1.92
CA THR A 25 -0.12 -4.43 1.30
C THR A 25 -0.58 -3.41 2.35
N GLN A 26 -1.40 -3.83 3.33
CA GLN A 26 -1.81 -2.99 4.45
C GLN A 26 -0.61 -2.58 5.32
N ASP A 27 0.26 -3.52 5.69
CA ASP A 27 1.47 -3.25 6.48
C ASP A 27 2.40 -2.25 5.79
N LEU A 28 2.51 -2.32 4.45
CA LEU A 28 3.30 -1.39 3.66
C LEU A 28 2.71 0.03 3.68
N VAL A 29 1.38 0.15 3.50
CA VAL A 29 0.68 1.43 3.56
C VAL A 29 0.82 2.06 4.95
N ASP A 30 0.58 1.29 6.01
CA ASP A 30 0.71 1.73 7.40
C ASP A 30 2.12 2.23 7.70
N SER A 31 3.14 1.50 7.26
CA SER A 31 4.54 1.89 7.44
C SER A 31 4.86 3.21 6.74
N ILE A 32 4.35 3.43 5.53
CA ILE A 32 4.59 4.66 4.76
C ILE A 32 3.89 5.87 5.40
N GLN A 33 2.66 5.69 5.87
CA GLN A 33 1.90 6.73 6.57
C GLN A 33 2.54 7.07 7.92
N LEU A 34 2.98 6.08 8.69
CA LEU A 34 3.68 6.29 9.97
C LEU A 34 5.00 7.06 9.79
N LEU A 35 5.67 6.84 8.66
CA LEU A 35 6.89 7.58 8.29
C LEU A 35 6.60 8.99 7.73
N GLY A 36 5.33 9.35 7.50
CA GLY A 36 4.93 10.64 6.93
C GLY A 36 5.37 10.82 5.47
N LEU A 37 5.45 9.73 4.71
CA LEU A 37 5.89 9.71 3.31
C LEU A 37 4.73 9.47 2.33
N ASP A 38 3.52 9.32 2.85
CA ASP A 38 2.27 9.10 2.12
C ASP A 38 2.08 10.03 0.92
N TYR A 39 2.43 11.31 1.06
CA TYR A 39 2.33 12.31 -0.01
C TYR A 39 3.15 11.99 -1.28
N HIS A 40 4.14 11.08 -1.20
CA HIS A 40 4.91 10.62 -2.36
C HIS A 40 4.33 9.40 -3.07
N PHE A 41 3.40 8.71 -2.42
CA PHE A 41 2.86 7.41 -2.82
C PHE A 41 1.33 7.40 -2.88
N GLU A 42 0.66 8.55 -2.92
CA GLU A 42 -0.80 8.65 -2.91
C GLU A 42 -1.48 7.78 -3.97
N LYS A 43 -0.88 7.68 -5.17
CA LYS A 43 -1.41 6.87 -6.28
C LYS A 43 -1.29 5.38 -6.00
N GLU A 44 -0.13 4.97 -5.50
CA GLU A 44 0.18 3.59 -5.14
C GLU A 44 -0.69 3.13 -3.96
N ILE A 45 -0.84 3.98 -2.93
CA ILE A 45 -1.73 3.73 -1.78
C ILE A 45 -3.19 3.62 -2.24
N SER A 46 -3.67 4.53 -3.08
CA SER A 46 -5.05 4.46 -3.59
C SER A 46 -5.29 3.20 -4.43
N GLY A 47 -4.31 2.80 -5.26
CA GLY A 47 -4.37 1.58 -6.04
C GLY A 47 -4.39 0.32 -5.17
N ALA A 48 -3.55 0.29 -4.14
CA ALA A 48 -3.51 -0.77 -3.14
C ALA A 48 -4.85 -0.91 -2.40
N LEU A 49 -5.42 0.19 -1.92
CA LEU A 49 -6.72 0.19 -1.24
C LEU A 49 -7.87 -0.25 -2.15
N ASN A 50 -7.87 0.20 -3.42
CA ASN A 50 -8.85 -0.25 -4.40
C ASN A 50 -8.73 -1.76 -4.68
N TYR A 51 -7.51 -2.29 -4.79
CA TYR A 51 -7.29 -3.72 -4.96
C TYR A 51 -7.82 -4.52 -3.76
N ILE A 52 -7.53 -4.07 -2.54
CA ILE A 52 -8.03 -4.71 -1.31
C ILE A 52 -9.56 -4.72 -1.28
N HIS A 53 -10.17 -3.58 -1.61
CA HIS A 53 -11.63 -3.43 -1.68
C HIS A 53 -12.25 -4.34 -2.75
N ASP A 54 -11.66 -4.41 -3.95
CA ASP A 54 -12.19 -5.23 -5.04
C ASP A 54 -12.04 -6.74 -4.77
N VAL A 55 -10.97 -7.17 -4.10
CA VAL A 55 -10.80 -8.59 -3.70
C VAL A 55 -11.76 -8.98 -2.57
N HIS A 56 -12.14 -8.05 -1.69
CA HIS A 56 -13.11 -8.27 -0.60
C HIS A 56 -14.58 -8.23 -1.05
N ILE A 57 -14.89 -7.87 -2.30
CA ILE A 57 -16.29 -7.85 -2.78
C ILE A 57 -16.81 -9.25 -3.14
N ASP A 58 -15.93 -10.21 -3.41
CA ASP A 58 -16.36 -11.56 -3.79
C ASP A 58 -16.55 -12.54 -2.61
N ASP A 59 -16.09 -12.20 -1.39
CA ASP A 59 -16.26 -13.06 -0.22
C ASP A 59 -16.33 -12.27 1.11
N ASP A 60 -17.43 -12.50 1.82
CA ASP A 60 -17.61 -12.42 3.27
C ASP A 60 -17.70 -11.10 4.07
N GLY A 61 -18.72 -11.09 4.95
CA GLY A 61 -18.53 -10.84 6.38
C GLY A 61 -18.41 -9.40 6.88
N LEU A 62 -19.37 -8.97 7.69
CA LEU A 62 -19.44 -7.69 8.42
C LEU A 62 -18.21 -7.33 9.30
N TYR A 63 -17.20 -8.20 9.42
CA TYR A 63 -16.04 -8.00 10.30
C TYR A 63 -14.90 -7.20 9.64
N ASP A 64 -14.70 -7.33 8.33
CA ASP A 64 -13.58 -6.69 7.62
C ASP A 64 -13.87 -5.23 7.19
N THR A 65 -15.11 -4.77 7.35
CA THR A 65 -15.52 -3.40 6.98
C THR A 65 -15.19 -2.33 8.04
N ALA A 66 -14.62 -2.71 9.18
CA ALA A 66 -14.42 -1.81 10.31
C ALA A 66 -12.96 -1.44 10.62
N LEU A 67 -11.98 -1.97 9.88
CA LEU A 67 -10.55 -1.66 10.08
C LEU A 67 -10.08 -0.53 9.15
#